data_AF-A0A843L7T2-F1
#
_entry.id   AF-A0A843L7T2-F1
#
_cell.length_a   1.000
_cell.length_b   1.000
_cell.length_c   1.000
_cell.angle_alpha   90.00
_cell.angle_beta   90.00
_cell.angle_gamma   90.00
#
_symmetry.space_group_name_H-M   'P 1'
#
loop_
_entity.id
_entity.type
_entity.pdbx_description
1 polymer ?
#
loop_
_entity_poly.entity_id
_entity_poly.type
_entity_poly.pdbx_seq_one_letter_code
_entity_poly.pdbx_strand_id
1 'polypeptide(L)'
;MSLDAVRNEIREIDERIIDLIAERQRLAARIARLKQEEGLPIRDGPQRKAVLDRAFTYAVESRIDPVAVRSIFEILIDMNEERQRGCSGDGNLP
;
A
#
# COMPACT_ATOMS: atom_id res chain seq x y z
N MET A 1 18.08 -24.29 -14.75
CA MET A 1 16.80 -24.07 -14.03
C MET A 1 15.66 -24.61 -14.89
N SER A 2 14.64 -25.20 -14.27
CA SER A 2 13.41 -25.62 -14.97
C SER A 2 12.36 -24.51 -14.92
N LEU A 3 11.35 -24.59 -15.79
CA LEU A 3 10.18 -23.71 -15.76
C LEU A 3 9.49 -23.71 -14.40
N ASP A 4 9.38 -24.89 -13.78
CA ASP A 4 8.73 -25.04 -12.48
C ASP A 4 9.54 -24.41 -11.35
N ALA A 5 10.88 -24.42 -11.45
CA ALA A 5 11.73 -23.72 -10.48
C ALA A 5 11.48 -22.20 -10.51
N VAL A 6 11.45 -21.59 -11.71
CA VAL A 6 11.17 -20.16 -11.86
C VAL A 6 9.75 -19.81 -11.39
N ARG A 7 8.76 -20.66 -11.67
CA ARG A 7 7.39 -20.47 -11.18
C ARG A 7 7.30 -20.51 -9.65
N ASN A 8 8.07 -21.39 -9.00
CA ASN A 8 8.14 -21.43 -7.54
C ASN A 8 8.77 -20.16 -6.97
N GLU A 9 9.82 -19.62 -7.60
CA GLU A 9 10.41 -18.34 -7.19
C GLU A 9 9.41 -17.19 -7.29
N ILE A 10 8.61 -17.14 -8.36
CA ILE A 10 7.53 -16.14 -8.50
C ILE A 10 6.50 -16.30 -7.38
N ARG A 11 6.06 -17.53 -7.09
CA ARG A 11 5.11 -17.78 -6.00
C ARG A 11 5.62 -17.27 -4.65
N GLU A 12 6.90 -17.50 -4.35
CA GLU A 12 7.52 -17.01 -3.11
C GLU A 12 7.56 -15.46 -3.07
N ILE A 13 7.76 -14.80 -4.21
CA ILE A 13 7.66 -13.34 -4.32
C ILE A 13 6.22 -12.89 -4.08
N ASP A 14 5.23 -13.56 -4.67
CA ASP A 14 3.81 -13.23 -4.52
C ASP A 14 3.37 -13.31 -3.05
N GLU A 15 3.76 -14.37 -2.35
CA GLU A 15 3.51 -14.54 -0.91
C GLU A 15 4.13 -13.39 -0.10
N ARG A 16 5.37 -13.02 -0.40
CA ARG A 16 6.04 -11.88 0.26
C ARG A 16 5.38 -10.54 -0.04
N ILE A 17 4.84 -10.34 -1.25
CA ILE A 17 4.08 -9.13 -1.59
C ILE A 17 2.84 -9.04 -0.70
N ILE A 18 2.10 -10.15 -0.54
CA ILE A 18 0.90 -10.20 0.32
C ILE A 18 1.26 -9.87 1.77
N ASP A 19 2.35 -10.44 2.30
CA ASP A 19 2.80 -10.16 3.66
C ASP A 19 3.15 -8.68 3.87
N LEU A 20 3.85 -8.07 2.90
CA LEU A 20 4.20 -6.64 2.95
C LEU A 20 2.97 -5.73 2.87
N ILE A 21 1.96 -6.11 2.06
CA ILE A 21 0.69 -5.39 1.99
C ILE A 21 -0.03 -5.48 3.34
N ALA A 22 -0.07 -6.66 3.96
CA ALA A 22 -0.69 -6.85 5.27
C ALA A 22 0.01 -6.03 6.36
N GLU A 23 1.34 -6.00 6.37
CA GLU A 23 2.12 -5.16 7.28
C GLU A 23 1.80 -3.67 7.10
N ARG A 24 1.78 -3.19 5.85
CA ARG A 24 1.41 -1.80 5.54
C ARG A 24 -0.01 -1.45 6.03
N GLN A 25 -0.94 -2.40 5.97
CA GLN A 25 -2.31 -2.21 6.50
C GLN A 25 -2.37 -2.16 8.03
N ARG A 26 -1.51 -2.91 8.74
CA ARG A 26 -1.40 -2.79 10.21
C ARG A 26 -0.91 -1.40 10.61
N LEU A 27 0.03 -0.83 9.85
CA LEU A 27 0.49 0.55 10.06
C LEU A 27 -0.61 1.57 9.78
N ALA A 28 -1.50 1.33 8.81
CA ALA A 28 -2.68 2.15 8.55
C ALA A 28 -3.53 2.33 9.81
N ALA A 29 -3.82 1.22 10.51
CA ALA A 29 -4.63 1.24 11.73
C ALA A 29 -3.96 2.05 12.85
N ARG A 30 -2.61 2.02 12.93
CA ARG A 30 -1.86 2.85 13.88
C ARG A 30 -1.93 4.33 13.51
N ILE A 31 -1.79 4.66 12.23
CA ILE A 31 -1.95 6.03 11.72
C ILE A 31 -3.36 6.57 12.01
N ALA A 32 -4.40 5.73 11.86
CA ALA A 32 -5.78 6.12 12.15
C ALA A 32 -5.95 6.65 13.58
N ARG A 33 -5.38 5.94 14.56
CA ARG A 33 -5.44 6.31 15.98
C ARG A 33 -4.72 7.64 16.24
N LEU A 34 -3.52 7.80 15.70
CA LEU A 34 -2.75 9.05 15.82
C LEU A 34 -3.50 10.24 15.21
N LYS A 35 -4.06 10.07 14.01
CA LYS A 35 -4.87 11.11 13.35
C LYS A 35 -6.11 11.46 14.16
N GLN A 36 -6.77 10.48 14.78
CA GLN A 36 -7.93 10.71 15.63
C GLN A 36 -7.55 11.51 16.90
N GLU A 37 -6.44 11.16 17.54
CA GLU A 37 -5.91 11.87 18.71
C GLU A 37 -5.54 13.32 18.39
N GLU A 38 -5.03 13.57 17.18
CA GLU A 38 -4.61 14.89 16.70
C GLU A 38 -5.72 15.67 15.95
N GLY A 39 -6.91 15.08 15.77
CA GLY A 39 -8.01 15.70 15.02
C GLY A 39 -7.72 15.90 13.52
N LEU A 40 -6.83 15.08 12.94
CA LEU A 40 -6.43 15.15 11.53
C LEU A 40 -7.33 14.31 10.62
N PRO A 41 -7.57 14.75 9.37
CA PRO A 41 -8.36 14.00 8.41
C PRO A 41 -7.64 12.74 7.90
N ILE A 42 -8.43 11.69 7.61
CA ILE A 42 -7.92 10.46 6.98
C ILE A 42 -7.34 10.77 5.59
N ARG A 43 -8.10 11.51 4.77
CA ARG A 43 -7.68 11.91 3.43
C ARG A 43 -6.61 13.00 3.53
N ASP A 44 -5.41 12.65 3.06
CA ASP A 44 -4.22 13.49 3.11
C ASP A 44 -3.62 13.57 1.70
N GLY A 45 -4.04 14.59 0.95
CA GLY A 45 -3.62 14.82 -0.43
C GLY A 45 -2.10 14.98 -0.59
N PRO A 46 -1.44 15.82 0.24
CA PRO A 46 0.02 15.94 0.25
C PRO A 46 0.73 14.60 0.47
N GLN A 47 0.29 13.82 1.46
CA GLN A 47 0.90 12.51 1.73
C GLN A 47 0.64 11.52 0.60
N ARG A 48 -0.57 11.50 0.01
CA ARG A 48 -0.88 10.67 -1.17
C ARG A 48 0.08 10.98 -2.32
N LYS A 49 0.26 12.26 -2.64
CA LYS A 49 1.20 12.69 -3.68
C LYS A 49 2.63 12.23 -3.38
N ALA A 50 3.10 12.43 -2.15
CA ALA A 50 4.45 12.03 -1.73
C ALA A 50 4.70 10.51 -1.84
N VAL A 51 3.69 9.69 -1.55
CA VAL A 51 3.79 8.23 -1.72
C VAL A 51 3.86 7.85 -3.20
N LEU A 52 3.03 8.45 -4.06
CA LEU A 52 3.03 8.17 -5.50
C LEU A 52 4.31 8.65 -6.18
N ASP A 53 4.82 9.83 -5.83
CA ASP A 53 6.07 10.36 -6.36
C ASP A 53 7.25 9.43 -6.01
N ARG A 54 7.32 8.96 -4.76
CA ARG A 54 8.33 7.98 -4.34
C ARG A 54 8.23 6.65 -5.11
N ALA A 55 7.01 6.13 -5.29
CA ALA A 55 6.79 4.89 -6.02
C ALA A 55 7.21 5.02 -7.50
N PHE A 56 6.86 6.15 -8.12
CA PHE A 56 7.23 6.45 -9.49
C PHE A 56 8.75 6.53 -9.66
N THR A 57 9.43 7.32 -8.82
CA THR A 57 10.90 7.46 -8.87
C THR A 57 11.59 6.12 -8.69
N TYR A 58 11.15 5.32 -7.72
CA TYR A 58 11.76 4.02 -7.46
C TYR A 58 11.54 3.02 -8.60
N ALA A 59 10.38 3.07 -9.27
CA ALA A 59 10.11 2.26 -10.46
C ALA A 59 11.03 2.63 -11.63
N VAL A 60 11.27 3.94 -11.84
CA VAL A 60 12.24 4.43 -12.84
C VAL A 60 13.64 3.91 -12.54
N GLU A 61 14.10 4.04 -11.29
CA GLU A 61 15.42 3.54 -10.86
C GLU A 61 15.55 2.02 -11.02
N SER A 62 14.46 1.30 -10.76
CA SER A 62 14.37 -0.16 -10.90
C SER A 62 14.17 -0.63 -12.36
N ARG A 63 14.08 0.30 -13.32
CA ARG A 63 13.89 0.03 -14.76
C ARG A 63 12.62 -0.78 -15.06
N ILE A 64 11.55 -0.54 -14.33
CA ILE A 64 10.21 -1.10 -14.56
C ILE A 64 9.22 0.01 -14.91
N ASP A 65 8.05 -0.34 -15.45
CA ASP A 65 7.03 0.63 -15.86
C ASP A 65 6.54 1.47 -14.65
N PRO A 66 6.88 2.77 -14.59
CA PRO A 66 6.53 3.59 -13.43
C PRO A 66 5.04 3.96 -13.40
N VAL A 67 4.34 3.90 -14.54
CA VAL A 67 2.89 4.14 -14.60
C VAL A 67 2.16 2.95 -13.99
N ALA A 68 2.54 1.72 -14.36
CA ALA A 68 1.97 0.51 -13.77
C ALA A 68 2.21 0.41 -12.25
N VAL A 69 3.44 0.71 -11.79
CA VAL A 69 3.74 0.74 -10.36
C VAL A 69 2.93 1.80 -9.64
N ARG A 70 2.76 2.99 -10.24
CA ARG A 70 1.91 4.04 -9.66
C ARG A 70 0.47 3.55 -9.45
N SER A 71 -0.13 2.86 -10.43
CA SER A 71 -1.48 2.31 -10.29
C SER A 71 -1.59 1.27 -9.17
N ILE A 72 -0.58 0.43 -8.97
CA ILE A 72 -0.53 -0.49 -7.82
C ILE A 72 -0.53 0.32 -6.52
N PHE A 73 0.28 1.37 -6.42
CA PHE A 73 0.34 2.20 -5.22
C PHE A 73 -0.94 3.00 -4.97
N GLU A 74 -1.68 3.40 -6.00
CA GLU A 74 -3.01 4.01 -5.85
C GLU A 74 -3.97 3.05 -5.14
N ILE A 75 -4.01 1.78 -5.56
CA ILE A 75 -4.79 0.72 -4.89
C ILE A 75 -4.34 0.56 -3.43
N LEU A 76 -3.03 0.48 -3.17
CA LEU A 76 -2.51 0.33 -1.81
C LEU A 76 -2.85 1.52 -0.92
N ILE A 77 -2.86 2.75 -1.44
CA ILE A 77 -3.28 3.93 -0.68
C ILE A 77 -4.78 3.86 -0.38
N ASP A 78 -5.61 3.50 -1.35
CA ASP A 78 -7.06 3.39 -1.15
C ASP A 78 -7.41 2.32 -0.10
N MET A 79 -6.75 1.16 -0.15
CA MET A 79 -6.84 0.12 0.89
C MET A 79 -6.47 0.66 2.29
N ASN A 80 -5.48 1.55 2.37
CA ASN A 80 -5.01 2.15 3.62
C ASN A 80 -6.02 3.17 4.18
N GLU A 81 -6.57 4.03 3.31
CA GLU A 81 -7.60 4.99 3.68
C GLU A 81 -8.88 4.27 4.15
N GLU A 82 -9.27 3.19 3.49
CA GLU A 82 -10.40 2.35 3.91
C GLU A 82 -10.15 1.70 5.27
N ARG A 83 -8.96 1.14 5.49
CA ARG A 83 -8.60 0.57 6.80
C ARG A 83 -8.63 1.62 7.92
N GLN A 84 -8.21 2.85 7.63
CA GLN A 84 -8.30 3.95 8.60
C GLN A 84 -9.75 4.29 8.92
N ARG A 85 -10.64 4.39 7.92
CA ARG A 85 -12.08 4.66 8.13
C ARG A 85 -12.73 3.59 9.01
N GLY A 86 -12.43 2.31 8.77
CA GLY A 86 -12.87 1.20 9.61
C GLY A 86 -12.40 1.26 11.06
N CYS A 87 -11.22 1.82 11.33
CA CYS A 87 -10.72 1.98 12.70
C CYS A 87 -11.35 3.19 13.41
N SER A 88 -11.75 4.23 12.67
CA SER A 88 -12.32 5.47 13.22
C SER A 88 -13.83 5.40 13.50
N GLY A 89 -14.48 4.24 13.26
CA GLY A 89 -15.92 4.05 13.47
C GLY A 89 -16.80 4.41 12.26
N ASP A 90 -16.20 4.87 11.15
CA ASP A 90 -16.88 5.24 9.90
C ASP A 90 -16.87 4.13 8.84
N GLY A 91 -16.20 3.00 9.10
CA GLY A 91 -16.08 1.93 8.10
C GLY A 91 -17.18 0.90 8.22
N ASN A 92 -17.98 0.84 7.16
CA ASN A 92 -18.83 -0.29 6.85
C ASN A 92 -17.96 -1.36 6.17
N LEU A 93 -17.46 -2.33 6.95
CA LEU A 93 -16.92 -3.58 6.41
C LEU A 93 -17.84 -4.71 6.89
N PRO A 94 -18.28 -5.63 6.00
CA PRO A 94 -19.00 -6.84 6.41
C PRO A 94 -18.14 -7.75 7.29
#